data_AF-A0A3B0K3W4-F1
#
_entry.id   AF-A0A3B0K3W4-F1
#
_cell.length_a   1.000
_cell.length_b   1.000
_cell.length_c   1.000
_cell.angle_alpha   90.00
_cell.angle_beta   90.00
_cell.angle_gamma   90.00
#
_symmetry.space_group_name_H-M   'P 1'
#
loop_
_entity.id
_entity.type
_entity.pdbx_description
1 polymer ?
#
loop_
_entity_poly.entity_id
_entity_poly.type
_entity_poly.pdbx_seq_one_letter_code
_entity_poly.pdbx_strand_id
1 'polypeptide(L)'
;MGSSSYDVLRKQARTLENDIDLKLVAFSKIGAGSGGSSGIGNSNISNSSADTSPLLGDHVFDSLSEEIEQMLEKLSTLNESMSDLPATGAAAMHTLQRHREILHGYRQEFNKICANHTVRIEREELLRGSGLTTSGSPSISGLSRREMYMKETGHLSSASHLVNDQINIAIETRDNLHAQRQAFKRLQTRFNDISNRFPLISSLIQRINIKKRRDSLILGAVVALCVILLLIYAFN
;
A
#
# COMPACT_ATOMS: atom_id res chain seq x y z
N MET A 1 -3.34 -22.94 21.28
CA MET A 1 -1.92 -22.62 21.01
C MET A 1 -1.71 -21.71 19.79
N GLY A 2 -2.73 -21.38 18.97
CA GLY A 2 -2.56 -20.51 17.79
C GLY A 2 -2.48 -19.00 18.06
N SER A 3 -2.99 -18.50 19.19
CA SER A 3 -2.97 -17.06 19.53
C SER A 3 -1.55 -16.54 19.80
N SER A 4 -0.73 -17.30 20.54
CA SER A 4 0.65 -16.92 20.83
C SER A 4 1.54 -16.90 19.59
N SER A 5 1.27 -17.75 18.60
CA SER A 5 2.02 -17.78 17.34
C SER A 5 1.66 -16.56 16.47
N TYR A 6 0.37 -16.23 16.38
CA TYR A 6 -0.09 -15.02 15.68
C TYR A 6 0.48 -13.73 16.29
N ASP A 7 0.52 -13.62 17.62
CA ASP A 7 1.08 -12.43 18.30
C ASP A 7 2.59 -12.27 18.07
N VAL A 8 3.33 -13.38 17.94
CA VAL A 8 4.76 -13.36 17.59
C VAL A 8 4.96 -12.91 16.14
N LEU A 9 4.20 -13.47 15.19
CA LEU A 9 4.24 -13.06 13.78
C LEU A 9 3.89 -11.57 13.62
N ARG A 10 2.91 -11.09 14.40
CA ARG A 10 2.51 -9.67 14.39
C ARG A 10 3.59 -8.74 14.92
N LYS A 11 4.29 -9.11 16.00
CA LYS A 11 5.42 -8.33 16.50
C LYS A 11 6.57 -8.31 15.49
N GLN A 12 6.86 -9.44 14.86
CA GLN A 12 7.89 -9.57 13.85
C GLN A 12 7.57 -8.75 12.58
N ALA A 13 6.31 -8.74 12.14
CA ALA A 13 5.85 -7.89 11.04
C ALA A 13 6.09 -6.41 11.38
N ARG A 14 5.70 -5.95 12.58
CA ARG A 14 5.92 -4.55 13.00
C ARG A 14 7.39 -4.15 13.08
N THR A 15 8.27 -5.05 13.52
CA THR A 15 9.71 -4.75 13.55
C THR A 15 10.29 -4.65 12.14
N LEU A 16 9.87 -5.52 11.22
CA LEU A 16 10.26 -5.44 9.82
C LEU A 16 9.71 -4.20 9.13
N GLU A 17 8.47 -3.80 9.43
CA GLU A 17 7.89 -2.55 8.91
C GLU A 17 8.70 -1.32 9.30
N ASN A 18 9.20 -1.26 10.53
CA ASN A 18 9.99 -0.14 11.03
C ASN A 18 11.39 -0.12 10.39
N ASP A 19 12.00 -1.30 10.23
CA ASP A 19 13.31 -1.42 9.57
C ASP A 19 13.22 -1.08 8.07
N ILE A 20 12.16 -1.52 7.39
CA ILE A 20 11.86 -1.12 5.99
C ILE A 20 11.69 0.39 5.88
N ASP A 21 10.96 1.03 6.80
CA ASP A 21 10.74 2.49 6.78
C ASP A 21 12.06 3.26 6.95
N LEU A 22 12.89 2.88 7.94
CA LEU A 22 14.21 3.47 8.16
C LEU A 22 15.13 3.32 6.95
N LYS A 23 15.15 2.12 6.35
CA LYS A 23 15.96 1.87 5.15
C LYS A 23 15.40 2.57 3.91
N LEU A 24 14.08 2.69 3.75
CA LEU A 24 13.48 3.48 2.66
C LEU A 24 13.81 4.96 2.78
N VAL A 25 13.88 5.52 3.99
CA VAL A 25 14.32 6.90 4.20
C VAL A 25 15.80 7.06 3.81
N ALA A 26 16.65 6.12 4.20
CA ALA A 26 18.06 6.13 3.80
C ALA A 26 18.23 5.96 2.28
N PHE A 27 17.47 5.05 1.68
CA PHE A 27 17.43 4.77 0.24
C PHE A 27 16.93 5.97 -0.56
N SER A 28 15.89 6.65 -0.08
CA SER A 28 15.38 7.91 -0.65
C SER A 28 16.44 9.01 -0.60
N LYS A 29 17.19 9.13 0.50
CA LYS A 29 18.28 10.12 0.61
C LYS A 29 19.42 9.87 -0.37
N ILE A 30 19.74 8.60 -0.65
CA ILE A 30 20.76 8.21 -1.63
C ILE A 30 20.23 8.40 -3.05
N GLY A 31 19.00 7.97 -3.34
CA GLY A 31 18.34 8.12 -4.64
C GLY A 31 18.09 9.58 -5.04
N ALA A 32 17.68 10.44 -4.08
CA ALA A 32 17.57 11.88 -4.27
C ALA A 32 18.93 12.56 -4.48
N GLY A 33 20.02 11.84 -4.17
CA GLY A 33 21.38 12.32 -4.24
C GLY A 33 21.72 13.24 -3.08
N SER A 34 22.93 13.06 -2.55
CA SER A 34 23.54 14.00 -1.62
C SER A 34 23.79 15.42 -2.19
N GLY A 35 23.18 15.76 -3.35
CA GLY A 35 23.30 17.04 -4.06
C GLY A 35 22.01 17.89 -4.06
N GLY A 36 20.99 17.52 -3.28
CA GLY A 36 19.71 18.23 -3.22
C GLY A 36 19.56 19.30 -2.13
N SER A 37 20.64 19.93 -1.65
CA SER A 37 20.51 21.17 -0.85
C SER A 37 20.63 22.38 -1.76
N SER A 38 19.50 22.77 -2.35
CA SER A 38 19.35 24.11 -2.90
C SER A 38 19.13 25.07 -1.74
N GLY A 39 20.20 25.74 -1.28
CA GLY A 39 20.09 26.91 -0.42
C GLY A 39 21.17 27.04 0.65
N ILE A 40 22.03 28.03 0.44
CA ILE A 40 22.81 28.77 1.46
C ILE A 40 24.15 28.15 1.88
N GLY A 41 25.21 28.66 1.22
CA GLY A 41 26.26 29.37 1.94
C GLY A 41 27.41 28.56 2.55
N ASN A 42 28.54 28.60 1.83
CA ASN A 42 29.87 28.81 2.42
C ASN A 42 30.54 27.63 3.16
N SER A 43 31.38 26.89 2.45
CA SER A 43 32.75 26.61 2.92
C SER A 43 33.62 26.04 1.80
N ASN A 44 34.77 26.69 1.62
CA ASN A 44 35.92 26.23 0.85
C ASN A 44 36.33 24.80 1.27
N ILE A 45 36.05 23.79 0.44
CA ILE A 45 36.85 22.56 0.41
C ILE A 45 37.10 22.20 -1.06
N SER A 46 38.36 22.45 -1.44
CA SER A 46 39.15 21.78 -2.48
C SER A 46 38.43 20.99 -3.57
N ASN A 47 38.62 21.53 -4.77
CA ASN A 47 38.59 20.93 -6.08
C ASN A 47 39.40 19.60 -6.13
N SER A 48 38.80 18.48 -5.72
CA SER A 48 39.35 17.12 -5.91
C SER A 48 38.31 16.06 -5.48
N SER A 49 37.41 15.63 -6.38
CA SER A 49 36.65 14.35 -6.34
C SER A 49 35.33 14.35 -7.14
N ALA A 50 35.24 15.09 -8.25
CA ALA A 50 34.07 14.99 -9.14
C ALA A 50 34.09 13.72 -10.03
N ASP A 51 35.24 13.07 -10.20
CA ASP A 51 35.42 12.00 -11.20
C ASP A 51 35.40 10.56 -10.65
N THR A 52 35.29 10.32 -9.34
CA THR A 52 35.36 8.95 -8.78
C THR A 52 34.19 8.53 -7.90
N SER A 53 33.20 9.40 -7.66
CA SER A 53 32.11 9.13 -6.70
C SER A 53 30.71 8.80 -7.27
N PRO A 54 30.44 8.66 -8.59
CA PRO A 54 29.13 8.16 -9.03
C PRO A 54 29.04 6.63 -8.99
N LEU A 55 30.13 5.90 -9.31
CA LEU A 55 30.13 4.44 -9.24
C LEU A 55 29.96 3.95 -7.79
N LEU A 56 30.72 4.55 -6.85
CA LEU A 56 30.38 4.84 -5.44
C LEU A 56 28.92 4.60 -5.04
N GLY A 57 28.07 5.54 -5.46
CA GLY A 57 26.68 5.58 -5.07
C GLY A 57 25.84 4.50 -5.73
N ASP A 58 26.17 4.09 -6.96
CA ASP A 58 25.39 3.16 -7.77
C ASP A 58 25.37 1.74 -7.15
N HIS A 59 26.53 1.20 -6.78
CA HIS A 59 26.56 -0.12 -6.13
C HIS A 59 26.02 -0.11 -4.69
N VAL A 60 26.12 1.03 -3.99
CA VAL A 60 25.49 1.19 -2.67
C VAL A 60 23.97 1.27 -2.82
N PHE A 61 23.49 1.92 -3.89
CA PHE A 61 22.08 1.97 -4.26
C PHE A 61 21.58 0.56 -4.63
N ASP A 62 22.27 -0.15 -5.51
CA ASP A 62 21.90 -1.51 -5.91
C ASP A 62 21.91 -2.48 -4.72
N SER A 63 22.94 -2.44 -3.87
CA SER A 63 23.01 -3.30 -2.69
C SER A 63 21.90 -3.00 -1.67
N LEU A 64 21.56 -1.73 -1.46
CA LEU A 64 20.46 -1.34 -0.57
C LEU A 64 19.10 -1.66 -1.20
N SER A 65 19.01 -1.60 -2.53
CA SER A 65 17.84 -1.98 -3.32
C SER A 65 17.52 -3.47 -3.14
N GLU A 66 18.51 -4.35 -3.34
CA GLU A 66 18.38 -5.79 -3.11
C GLU A 66 18.01 -6.11 -1.65
N GLU A 67 18.61 -5.40 -0.69
CA GLU A 67 18.31 -5.61 0.74
C GLU A 67 16.85 -5.24 1.07
N ILE A 68 16.36 -4.10 0.56
CA ILE A 68 14.97 -3.66 0.74
C ILE A 68 14.01 -4.64 0.07
N GLU A 69 14.32 -5.11 -1.14
CA GLU A 69 13.52 -6.11 -1.86
C GLU A 69 13.42 -7.42 -1.08
N GLN A 70 14.55 -7.90 -0.52
CA GLN A 70 14.57 -9.09 0.32
C GLN A 70 13.75 -8.92 1.61
N MET A 71 13.74 -7.72 2.21
CA MET A 71 12.90 -7.44 3.37
C MET A 71 11.41 -7.36 3.02
N LEU A 72 11.06 -6.80 1.86
CA LEU A 72 9.69 -6.77 1.35
C LEU A 72 9.16 -8.18 1.06
N GLU A 73 10.01 -9.06 0.53
CA GLU A 73 9.73 -10.50 0.33
C GLU A 73 9.47 -11.21 1.68
N LYS A 74 10.34 -10.96 2.67
CA LYS A 74 10.18 -11.50 4.04
C LYS A 74 8.89 -11.00 4.71
N LEU A 75 8.50 -9.75 4.50
CA LEU A 75 7.24 -9.21 5.03
C LEU A 75 6.02 -9.81 4.29
N SER A 76 6.13 -10.02 2.98
CA SER A 76 5.10 -10.70 2.18
C SER A 76 4.85 -12.12 2.67
N THR A 77 5.90 -12.91 2.85
CA THR A 77 5.82 -14.29 3.38
C THR A 77 5.29 -14.34 4.81
N LEU A 78 5.64 -13.36 5.66
CA LEU A 78 5.04 -13.23 6.99
C LEU A 78 3.56 -12.89 6.94
N ASN A 79 3.13 -12.02 6.04
CA ASN A 79 1.72 -11.72 5.84
C ASN A 79 0.93 -12.94 5.32
N GLU A 80 1.54 -13.75 4.45
CA GLU A 80 0.92 -14.98 3.95
C GLU A 80 0.79 -16.04 5.04
N SER A 81 1.86 -16.28 5.80
CA SER A 81 1.83 -17.19 6.96
C SER A 81 0.84 -16.73 8.04
N MET A 82 0.65 -15.42 8.22
CA MET A 82 -0.37 -14.87 9.10
C MET A 82 -1.80 -15.07 8.54
N SER A 83 -1.95 -15.16 7.23
CA SER A 83 -3.24 -15.40 6.55
C SER A 83 -3.63 -16.88 6.55
N ASP A 84 -2.66 -17.79 6.55
CA ASP A 84 -2.86 -19.24 6.60
C ASP A 84 -3.36 -19.75 7.96
N LEU A 85 -3.24 -18.97 9.04
CA LEU A 85 -3.77 -19.35 10.35
C LEU A 85 -5.31 -19.24 10.35
N PRO A 86 -6.05 -20.37 10.36
CA PRO A 86 -7.49 -20.36 10.14
C PRO A 86 -8.24 -20.18 11.47
N ALA A 87 -8.07 -19.05 12.15
CA ALA A 87 -8.88 -18.66 13.32
C ALA A 87 -8.52 -17.26 13.86
N THR A 88 -8.58 -16.20 13.04
CA THR A 88 -8.35 -14.85 13.57
C THR A 88 -9.55 -13.95 13.31
N GLY A 89 -10.21 -13.54 14.39
CA GLY A 89 -11.46 -12.78 14.36
C GLY A 89 -11.35 -11.42 13.64
N ALA A 90 -12.46 -10.68 13.55
CA ALA A 90 -12.59 -9.45 12.76
C ALA A 90 -11.44 -8.41 12.97
N ALA A 91 -10.92 -8.28 14.19
CA ALA A 91 -9.81 -7.39 14.50
C ALA A 91 -8.46 -7.81 13.88
N ALA A 92 -8.25 -9.11 13.72
CA ALA A 92 -7.04 -9.65 13.12
C ALA A 92 -7.10 -9.64 11.59
N MET A 93 -8.29 -9.86 11.01
CA MET A 93 -8.50 -9.60 9.58
C MET A 93 -8.22 -8.13 9.21
N HIS A 94 -8.72 -7.18 10.00
CA HIS A 94 -8.43 -5.76 9.76
C HIS A 94 -6.93 -5.42 9.93
N THR A 95 -6.27 -6.05 10.92
CA THR A 95 -4.82 -5.86 11.12
C THR A 95 -4.03 -6.40 9.93
N LEU A 96 -4.37 -7.58 9.41
CA LEU A 96 -3.72 -8.18 8.25
C LEU A 96 -3.95 -7.36 6.98
N GLN A 97 -5.17 -6.86 6.78
CA GLN A 97 -5.49 -5.96 5.68
C GLN A 97 -4.62 -4.70 5.71
N ARG A 98 -4.45 -4.09 6.89
CA ARG A 98 -3.55 -2.96 7.08
C ARG A 98 -2.09 -3.28 6.76
N HIS A 99 -1.60 -4.46 7.17
CA HIS A 99 -0.24 -4.90 6.83
C HIS A 99 -0.04 -5.08 5.31
N ARG A 100 -1.07 -5.54 4.58
CA ARG A 100 -1.04 -5.63 3.11
C ARG A 100 -1.01 -4.26 2.44
N GLU A 101 -1.80 -3.31 2.94
CA GLU A 101 -1.82 -1.92 2.44
C GLU A 101 -0.47 -1.23 2.68
N ILE A 102 0.13 -1.41 3.86
CA ILE A 102 1.46 -0.86 4.20
C ILE A 102 2.53 -1.46 3.28
N LEU A 103 2.55 -2.79 3.08
CA LEU A 103 3.48 -3.46 2.16
C LEU A 103 3.36 -2.89 0.75
N HIS A 104 2.12 -2.71 0.26
CA HIS A 104 1.89 -2.13 -1.06
C HIS A 104 2.43 -0.70 -1.17
N GLY A 105 2.21 0.13 -0.14
CA GLY A 105 2.76 1.48 -0.05
C GLY A 105 4.29 1.50 -0.09
N TYR A 106 4.95 0.59 0.63
CA TYR A 106 6.41 0.46 0.60
C TYR A 106 6.94 0.02 -0.77
N ARG A 107 6.29 -0.93 -1.44
CA ARG A 107 6.64 -1.31 -2.83
C ARG A 107 6.47 -0.14 -3.79
N GLN A 108 5.43 0.67 -3.63
CA GLN A 108 5.20 1.84 -4.48
C GLN A 108 6.28 2.91 -4.28
N GLU A 109 6.61 3.24 -3.03
CA GLU A 109 7.68 4.21 -2.73
C GLU A 109 9.05 3.71 -3.19
N PHE A 110 9.35 2.41 -3.00
CA PHE A 110 10.57 1.79 -3.52
C PHE A 110 10.69 1.96 -5.04
N ASN A 111 9.66 1.56 -5.80
CA ASN A 111 9.65 1.70 -7.26
C ASN A 111 9.78 3.16 -7.71
N LYS A 112 9.17 4.10 -6.98
CA LYS A 112 9.28 5.54 -7.24
C LYS A 112 10.70 6.06 -7.03
N ILE A 113 11.39 5.59 -5.98
CA ILE A 113 12.79 5.95 -5.72
C ILE A 113 13.70 5.37 -6.80
N CYS A 114 13.50 4.11 -7.20
CA CYS A 114 14.24 3.49 -8.32
C CYS A 114 14.03 4.25 -9.63
N ALA A 115 12.78 4.58 -9.97
CA ALA A 115 12.49 5.38 -11.15
C ALA A 115 13.14 6.77 -11.11
N ASN A 116 13.16 7.42 -9.93
CA ASN A 116 13.85 8.69 -9.75
C ASN A 116 15.36 8.56 -9.96
N HIS A 117 15.97 7.49 -9.43
CA HIS A 117 17.39 7.18 -9.61
C HIS A 117 17.76 6.97 -11.08
N THR A 118 16.98 6.17 -11.82
CA THR A 118 17.19 5.94 -13.26
C THR A 118 17.13 7.25 -14.06
N VAL A 119 16.10 8.08 -13.81
CA VAL A 119 15.97 9.39 -14.50
C VAL A 119 17.18 10.30 -14.21
N ARG A 120 17.76 10.21 -13.02
CA ARG A 120 18.97 10.97 -12.67
C ARG A 120 20.20 10.44 -13.39
N ILE A 121 20.41 9.13 -13.44
CA ILE A 121 21.50 8.51 -14.22
C ILE A 121 21.38 8.90 -15.70
N GLU A 122 20.17 8.81 -16.28
CA GLU A 122 19.92 9.20 -17.66
C GLU A 122 20.25 10.68 -17.89
N ARG A 123 19.85 11.57 -16.96
CA ARG A 123 20.17 12.99 -17.03
C ARG A 123 21.68 13.23 -16.97
N GLU A 124 22.40 12.55 -16.09
CA GLU A 124 23.86 12.65 -15.96
C GLU A 124 24.58 12.11 -17.20
N GLU A 125 24.13 11.01 -17.79
CA GLU A 125 24.64 10.46 -19.05
C GLU A 125 24.45 11.43 -20.23
N LEU A 126 23.30 12.09 -20.32
CA LEU A 126 23.05 13.12 -21.34
C LEU A 126 23.97 14.34 -21.17
N LEU A 127 24.23 14.76 -19.93
CA LEU A 127 25.17 15.85 -19.60
C LEU A 127 26.63 15.45 -19.89
N ARG A 128 27.03 14.20 -19.60
CA ARG A 128 28.36 13.67 -19.89
C ARG A 128 28.60 13.54 -21.39
N GLY A 129 27.59 13.15 -22.16
CA GLY A 129 27.62 13.10 -23.62
C GLY A 129 27.83 14.46 -24.28
N SER A 130 27.34 15.54 -23.67
CA SER A 130 27.55 16.92 -24.17
C SER A 130 28.97 17.46 -23.88
N GLY A 131 29.58 17.05 -22.76
CA GLY A 131 30.88 17.58 -22.30
C GLY A 131 32.11 17.02 -23.03
N LEU A 132 32.02 15.84 -23.65
CA LEU A 132 33.17 15.20 -24.32
C LEU A 132 33.43 15.74 -25.73
N THR A 133 32.57 16.60 -26.28
CA THR A 133 32.70 17.10 -27.66
C THR A 133 33.71 18.25 -27.81
N THR A 134 34.34 18.73 -26.73
CA THR A 134 35.15 19.97 -26.75
C THR A 134 36.67 19.75 -26.83
N SER A 135 37.19 18.53 -26.91
CA SER A 135 38.65 18.31 -26.93
C SER A 135 39.11 17.17 -27.85
N GLY A 136 39.28 17.52 -29.13
CA GLY A 136 40.26 17.02 -30.10
C GLY A 136 40.64 15.52 -30.16
N SER A 137 40.04 14.77 -31.10
CA SER A 137 40.76 13.82 -31.99
C SER A 137 39.82 13.26 -33.09
N PRO A 138 40.13 13.40 -34.39
CA PRO A 138 39.24 13.00 -35.48
C PRO A 138 39.28 11.50 -35.84
N SER A 139 39.99 10.65 -35.09
CA SER A 139 40.07 9.19 -35.36
C SER A 139 39.11 8.32 -34.54
N ILE A 140 38.46 8.87 -33.50
CA ILE A 140 37.61 8.12 -32.55
C ILE A 140 36.10 8.20 -32.91
N SER A 141 35.73 9.02 -33.89
CA SER A 141 34.32 9.32 -34.21
C SER A 141 33.51 8.11 -34.73
N GLY A 142 34.17 7.08 -35.28
CA GLY A 142 33.50 5.85 -35.74
C GLY A 142 33.23 4.83 -34.64
N LEU A 143 34.14 4.71 -33.68
CA LEU A 143 34.00 3.83 -32.50
C LEU A 143 32.95 4.38 -31.55
N SER A 144 32.99 5.69 -31.27
CA SER A 144 32.00 6.37 -30.42
C SER A 144 30.57 6.24 -30.95
N ARG A 145 30.37 6.30 -32.27
CA ARG A 145 29.05 6.11 -32.88
C ARG A 145 28.55 4.66 -32.76
N ARG A 146 29.44 3.68 -32.96
CA ARG A 146 29.09 2.26 -32.83
C ARG A 146 28.79 1.88 -31.37
N GLU A 147 29.56 2.41 -30.44
CA GLU A 147 29.35 2.25 -28.99
C GLU A 147 28.07 2.93 -28.53
N MET A 148 27.77 4.12 -29.04
CA MET A 148 26.49 4.82 -28.83
C MET A 148 25.31 3.98 -29.33
N TYR A 149 25.38 3.39 -30.53
CA TYR A 149 24.31 2.52 -31.03
C TYR A 149 24.19 1.22 -30.23
N MET A 150 25.29 0.61 -29.78
CA MET A 150 25.24 -0.57 -28.92
C MET A 150 24.59 -0.25 -27.57
N LYS A 151 24.94 0.90 -26.98
CA LYS A 151 24.32 1.39 -25.75
C LYS A 151 22.83 1.68 -25.96
N GLU A 152 22.46 2.33 -27.07
CA GLU A 152 21.08 2.59 -27.47
C GLU A 152 20.28 1.29 -27.62
N THR A 153 20.84 0.26 -28.26
CA THR A 153 20.19 -1.06 -28.33
C THR A 153 20.01 -1.71 -26.96
N GLY A 154 20.93 -1.47 -26.02
CA GLY A 154 20.79 -1.88 -24.62
C GLY A 154 19.63 -1.15 -23.93
N HIS A 155 19.55 0.17 -24.07
CA HIS A 155 18.44 0.97 -23.56
C HIS A 155 17.10 0.57 -24.20
N LEU A 156 17.07 0.26 -25.49
CA LEU A 156 15.86 -0.19 -26.19
C LEU A 156 15.38 -1.54 -25.65
N SER A 157 16.31 -2.46 -25.39
CA SER A 157 16.02 -3.76 -24.78
C SER A 157 15.49 -3.59 -23.36
N SER A 158 16.14 -2.77 -22.53
CA SER A 158 15.68 -2.47 -21.17
C SER A 158 14.32 -1.78 -21.16
N ALA A 159 14.10 -0.81 -22.06
CA ALA A 159 12.81 -0.14 -22.23
C ALA A 159 11.71 -1.12 -22.65
N SER A 160 12.02 -2.06 -23.54
CA SER A 160 11.08 -3.12 -23.94
C SER A 160 10.72 -4.03 -22.76
N HIS A 161 11.68 -4.37 -21.89
CA HIS A 161 11.42 -5.15 -20.68
C HIS A 161 10.54 -4.38 -19.68
N LEU A 162 10.85 -3.11 -19.41
CA LEU A 162 10.05 -2.27 -18.52
C LEU A 162 8.61 -2.08 -19.03
N VAL A 163 8.43 -1.92 -20.34
CA VAL A 163 7.10 -1.85 -20.96
C VAL A 163 6.34 -3.16 -20.77
N ASN A 164 7.01 -4.31 -20.94
CA ASN A 164 6.39 -5.61 -20.72
C ASN A 164 5.98 -5.82 -19.25
N ASP A 165 6.79 -5.38 -18.30
CA ASP A 165 6.46 -5.43 -16.88
C ASP A 165 5.29 -4.50 -16.53
N GLN A 166 5.26 -3.28 -17.09
CA GLN A 166 4.10 -2.38 -16.94
C GLN A 166 2.83 -2.96 -17.55
N ILE A 167 2.92 -3.65 -18.70
CA ILE A 167 1.79 -4.38 -19.30
C ILE A 167 1.33 -5.49 -18.36
N ASN A 168 2.24 -6.24 -17.76
CA ASN A 168 1.91 -7.32 -16.84
C ASN A 168 1.21 -6.79 -15.58
N ILE A 169 1.72 -5.71 -14.98
CA ILE A 169 1.11 -5.03 -13.84
C ILE A 169 -0.27 -4.46 -14.22
N ALA A 170 -0.43 -3.91 -15.42
CA ALA A 170 -1.71 -3.41 -15.93
C ALA A 170 -2.73 -4.54 -16.13
N ILE A 171 -2.30 -5.71 -16.60
CA ILE A 171 -3.16 -6.89 -16.75
C ILE A 171 -3.58 -7.41 -15.36
N GLU A 172 -2.65 -7.52 -14.42
CA GLU A 172 -2.93 -7.96 -13.05
C GLU A 172 -3.90 -7.01 -12.34
N THR A 173 -3.70 -5.69 -12.46
CA THR A 173 -4.62 -4.70 -11.89
C THR A 173 -5.99 -4.72 -12.56
N ARG A 174 -6.06 -4.91 -13.89
CA ARG A 174 -7.34 -5.11 -14.60
C ARG A 174 -8.08 -6.33 -14.06
N ASP A 175 -7.40 -7.45 -13.88
CA ASP A 175 -8.01 -8.70 -13.42
C ASP A 175 -8.47 -8.58 -11.96
N ASN A 176 -7.69 -7.91 -11.10
CA ASN A 176 -8.09 -7.56 -9.74
C ASN A 176 -9.33 -6.65 -9.71
N LEU A 177 -9.38 -5.60 -10.54
CA LEU A 177 -10.56 -4.73 -10.66
C LEU A 177 -11.77 -5.50 -11.19
N HIS A 178 -11.57 -6.45 -12.11
CA HIS A 178 -12.63 -7.30 -12.63
C HIS A 178 -13.17 -8.24 -11.54
N ALA A 179 -12.30 -8.85 -10.73
CA ALA A 179 -12.68 -9.66 -9.57
C ALA A 179 -13.46 -8.81 -8.53
N GLN A 180 -13.00 -7.60 -8.23
CA GLN A 180 -13.71 -6.64 -7.37
C GLN A 180 -15.09 -6.30 -7.94
N ARG A 181 -15.21 -6.04 -9.25
CA ARG A 181 -16.51 -5.80 -9.90
C ARG A 181 -17.47 -6.97 -9.74
N GLN A 182 -16.97 -8.21 -9.86
CA GLN A 182 -17.79 -9.40 -9.62
C GLN A 182 -18.23 -9.49 -8.16
N ALA A 183 -17.34 -9.18 -7.21
CA ALA A 183 -17.68 -9.11 -5.79
C ALA A 183 -18.76 -8.04 -5.53
N PHE A 184 -18.66 -6.85 -6.12
CA PHE A 184 -19.70 -5.82 -6.03
C PHE A 184 -21.03 -6.26 -6.62
N LYS A 185 -21.05 -6.97 -7.75
CA LYS A 185 -22.29 -7.57 -8.28
C LYS A 185 -22.91 -8.58 -7.31
N ARG A 186 -22.08 -9.38 -6.64
CA ARG A 186 -22.54 -10.31 -5.57
C ARG A 186 -23.09 -9.55 -4.37
N LEU A 187 -22.45 -8.44 -3.97
CA LEU A 187 -22.96 -7.58 -2.90
C LEU A 187 -24.28 -6.90 -3.29
N GLN A 188 -24.39 -6.41 -4.52
CA GLN A 188 -25.61 -5.79 -5.02
C GLN A 188 -26.77 -6.77 -5.07
N THR A 189 -26.55 -8.01 -5.51
CA THR A 189 -27.58 -9.06 -5.48
C THR A 189 -27.99 -9.41 -4.05
N ARG A 190 -27.04 -9.56 -3.12
CA ARG A 190 -27.34 -9.75 -1.68
C ARG A 190 -28.06 -8.56 -1.07
N PHE A 191 -27.70 -7.34 -1.43
CA PHE A 191 -28.36 -6.11 -0.97
C PHE A 191 -29.80 -6.05 -1.51
N ASN A 192 -30.02 -6.43 -2.76
CA ASN A 192 -31.35 -6.53 -3.34
C ASN A 192 -32.19 -7.62 -2.64
N ASP A 193 -31.59 -8.77 -2.30
CA ASP A 193 -32.25 -9.82 -1.50
C ASP A 193 -32.63 -9.31 -0.09
N ILE A 194 -31.76 -8.52 0.55
CA ILE A 194 -32.04 -7.88 1.85
C ILE A 194 -33.14 -6.83 1.71
N SER A 195 -33.09 -5.99 0.68
CA SER A 195 -34.11 -4.99 0.36
C SER A 195 -35.48 -5.65 0.18
N ASN A 196 -35.53 -6.78 -0.53
CA ASN A 196 -36.74 -7.58 -0.69
C ASN A 196 -37.24 -8.23 0.62
N ARG A 197 -36.37 -8.42 1.62
CA ARG A 197 -36.72 -8.93 2.96
C ARG A 197 -36.98 -7.84 3.99
N PHE A 198 -36.57 -6.61 3.74
CA PHE A 198 -36.84 -5.45 4.60
C PHE A 198 -38.33 -5.19 4.87
N PRO A 199 -39.26 -5.30 3.88
CA PRO A 199 -40.69 -5.18 4.16
C PRO A 199 -41.24 -6.33 5.04
N LEU A 200 -40.66 -7.53 4.96
CA LEU A 200 -41.02 -8.64 5.84
C LEU A 200 -40.57 -8.40 7.29
N ILE A 201 -39.38 -7.82 7.48
CA ILE A 201 -38.87 -7.42 8.81
C ILE A 201 -39.71 -6.30 9.42
N SER A 202 -40.11 -5.31 8.61
CA SER A 202 -41.04 -4.26 9.02
C SER A 202 -42.37 -4.84 9.49
N SER A 203 -42.90 -5.86 8.79
CA SER A 203 -44.14 -6.54 9.20
C SER A 203 -43.99 -7.31 10.53
N LEU A 204 -42.82 -7.89 10.80
CA LEU A 204 -42.54 -8.60 12.05
C LEU A 204 -42.38 -7.63 13.23
N ILE A 205 -41.66 -6.54 13.02
CA ILE A 205 -41.53 -5.44 14.00
C ILE A 205 -42.88 -4.82 14.32
N GLN A 206 -43.74 -4.61 13.32
CA GLN A 206 -45.08 -4.08 13.52
C GLN A 206 -45.95 -5.05 14.32
N ARG A 207 -45.89 -6.37 14.02
CA ARG A 207 -46.61 -7.40 14.78
C ARG A 207 -46.14 -7.51 16.25
N ILE A 208 -44.84 -7.34 16.49
CA ILE A 208 -44.27 -7.33 17.85
C ILE A 208 -44.75 -6.10 18.64
N ASN A 209 -44.74 -4.91 18.03
CA ASN A 209 -45.22 -3.69 18.68
C ASN A 209 -46.73 -3.73 19.01
N ILE A 210 -47.53 -4.38 18.17
CA ILE A 210 -48.98 -4.54 18.41
C ILE A 210 -49.26 -5.39 19.64
N LYS A 211 -48.53 -6.51 19.85
CA LYS A 211 -48.68 -7.33 21.07
C LYS A 211 -48.28 -6.56 22.32
N LYS A 212 -47.14 -5.85 22.28
CA LYS A 212 -46.66 -5.05 23.42
C LYS A 212 -47.61 -3.90 23.80
N ARG A 213 -48.26 -3.27 22.82
CA ARG A 213 -49.29 -2.24 23.07
C ARG A 213 -50.54 -2.81 23.73
N ARG A 214 -50.99 -4.01 23.34
CA ARG A 214 -52.18 -4.65 23.94
C ARG A 214 -51.95 -4.96 25.43
N ASP A 215 -50.81 -5.53 25.77
CA ASP A 215 -50.49 -5.88 27.16
C ASP A 215 -50.37 -4.63 28.04
N SER A 216 -49.76 -3.56 27.52
CA SER A 216 -49.66 -2.27 28.23
C SER A 216 -51.03 -1.61 28.45
N LEU A 217 -51.96 -1.75 27.51
CA LEU A 217 -53.32 -1.19 27.62
C LEU A 217 -54.15 -1.96 28.65
N ILE A 218 -54.06 -3.29 28.65
CA ILE A 218 -54.74 -4.14 29.64
C ILE A 218 -54.21 -3.85 31.05
N LEU A 219 -52.88 -3.79 31.23
CA LEU A 219 -52.26 -3.47 32.52
C LEU A 219 -52.69 -2.08 33.02
N GLY A 220 -52.67 -1.06 32.15
CA GLY A 220 -53.12 0.29 32.49
C GLY A 220 -54.59 0.36 32.90
N ALA A 221 -55.46 -0.38 32.20
CA ALA A 221 -56.89 -0.45 32.53
C ALA A 221 -57.14 -1.09 33.90
N VAL A 222 -56.43 -2.18 34.23
CA VAL A 222 -56.54 -2.84 35.54
C VAL A 222 -56.09 -1.91 36.66
N VAL A 223 -54.96 -1.23 36.49
CA VAL A 223 -54.46 -0.26 37.49
C VAL A 223 -55.44 0.89 37.68
N ALA A 224 -55.97 1.47 36.60
CA ALA A 224 -56.96 2.55 36.67
C ALA A 224 -58.24 2.10 37.42
N LEU A 225 -58.74 0.90 37.13
CA LEU A 225 -59.92 0.35 37.79
C LEU A 225 -59.68 0.11 39.29
N CYS A 226 -58.53 -0.44 39.67
CA CYS A 226 -58.16 -0.63 41.07
C CYS A 226 -58.04 0.70 41.83
N VAL A 227 -57.48 1.73 41.19
CA VAL A 227 -57.37 3.08 41.79
C VAL A 227 -58.75 3.71 41.99
N ILE A 228 -59.66 3.57 41.02
CA ILE A 228 -61.04 4.08 41.13
C ILE A 228 -61.79 3.39 42.28
N LEU A 229 -61.68 2.06 42.41
CA LEU A 229 -62.30 1.32 43.52
C LEU A 229 -61.76 1.75 44.88
N LEU A 230 -60.44 1.95 45.01
CA LEU A 230 -59.85 2.46 46.24
C LEU A 230 -60.33 3.88 46.57
N LEU A 231 -60.47 4.76 45.57
CA LEU A 231 -61.00 6.10 45.77
C LEU A 231 -62.45 6.07 46.25
N ILE A 232 -63.30 5.22 45.66
CA ILE A 232 -64.69 5.04 46.09
C ILE A 232 -64.74 4.55 47.52
N TYR A 233 -63.93 3.55 47.89
CA TYR A 233 -63.86 3.03 49.26
C TYR A 233 -63.30 4.07 50.27
N ALA A 234 -62.34 4.91 49.85
CA ALA A 234 -61.77 5.92 50.74
C ALA A 234 -62.73 7.10 50.98
N PHE A 235 -63.59 7.43 50.01
CA PHE A 235 -64.57 8.51 50.11
C PHE A 235 -65.96 8.07 50.58
N ASN A 236 -66.18 6.77 50.80
CA ASN A 236 -67.44 6.20 51.29
C ASN A 236 -67.23 5.34 52.53
#